data_AF-A0A6B8TQT8-F1
#
_entry.id   AF-A0A6B8TQT8-F1
#
_cell.length_a   1.000
_cell.length_b   1.000
_cell.length_c   1.000
_cell.angle_alpha   90.00
_cell.angle_beta   90.00
_cell.angle_gamma   90.00
#
_symmetry.space_group_name_H-M   'P 1'
#
loop_
_entity.id
_entity.type
_entity.pdbx_description
1 polymer ?
#
loop_
_entity_poly.entity_id
_entity_poly.type
_entity_poly.pdbx_seq_one_letter_code
_entity_poly.pdbx_strand_id
1 'polypeptide(L)'
;MAIRTFVLTDQWKTPSMGDAEGTGSILRHGISGDVTLTPVVPPGLRVEDDPRAWAMLSRPLRASYHLGRLIGPDGRDGVRLLGWVDDQPVSWRVQRELRFNGERLPRLPAVTITPAVDVVHLPDAAPVDEADMEAIGQVLVDLGAVRAELAAAVDAAPRAEDAATRAEDAAAGIAADADRAVDAEQGAVAARDGAEAARDEASGMLAQKADLVGGVVPSSQIPAVAMTRPHVVADVAGLLALDVQEGDVGIIPDGPDRGSYMLGTGPATEIGSWKRLVTPESPVSSVNGQTGTVTLGAGDVGAATAGDVAAVDGRVSALESSRPTLAEVQARPAMWLWDGSGQWAAPPGAVDTDTVLNTSTGEVHAIVEVTA
;
A
#
# COMPACT_ATOMS: atom_id res chain seq x y z
N MET A 1 6.74 65.61 34.45
CA MET A 1 7.62 66.65 33.89
C MET A 1 8.77 66.92 34.86
N ALA A 2 10.02 66.68 34.45
CA ALA A 2 11.20 66.91 35.29
C ALA A 2 11.72 68.35 35.08
N ILE A 3 11.68 69.18 36.12
CA ILE A 3 12.16 70.57 36.10
C ILE A 3 13.49 70.66 36.83
N ARG A 4 14.51 71.22 36.18
CA ARG A 4 15.81 71.51 36.79
C ARG A 4 16.16 72.98 36.63
N THR A 5 16.71 73.60 37.67
CA THR A 5 17.14 75.00 37.67
C THR A 5 18.66 75.11 37.66
N PHE A 6 19.20 76.18 37.10
CA PHE A 6 20.62 76.53 37.20
C PHE A 6 20.79 77.94 37.80
N VAL A 7 21.98 78.25 38.30
CA VAL A 7 22.31 79.59 38.80
C VAL A 7 23.15 80.31 37.75
N LEU A 8 22.65 81.44 37.27
CA LEU A 8 23.41 82.37 36.46
C LEU A 8 24.16 83.35 37.36
N THR A 9 25.46 83.48 37.17
CA THR A 9 26.27 84.48 37.88
C THR A 9 27.03 85.33 36.87
N ASP A 10 27.38 86.55 37.26
CA ASP A 10 28.28 87.40 36.49
C ASP A 10 29.45 87.77 37.37
N GLN A 11 30.56 87.06 37.21
CA GLN A 11 31.81 87.38 37.88
C GLN A 11 32.81 87.86 36.84
N TRP A 12 32.96 89.18 36.73
CA TRP A 12 33.94 89.81 35.86
C TRP A 12 35.34 89.29 36.21
N LYS A 13 35.85 88.36 35.39
CA LYS A 13 37.25 87.92 35.42
C LYS A 13 38.06 89.07 34.83
N THR A 14 38.84 89.75 35.67
CA THR A 14 39.90 90.64 35.17
C THR A 14 40.91 89.81 34.39
N PRO A 15 41.40 90.26 33.22
CA PRO A 15 42.49 89.56 32.54
C PRO A 15 43.68 89.48 33.51
N SER A 16 44.23 88.27 33.68
CA SER A 16 45.45 88.09 34.46
C SER A 16 46.62 88.72 33.71
N MET A 17 47.11 89.84 34.20
CA MET A 17 48.51 90.21 34.05
C MET A 17 48.97 90.74 35.40
N GLY A 18 50.17 90.32 35.81
CA GLY A 18 50.74 90.64 37.11
C GLY A 18 50.71 92.14 37.42
N ASP A 19 50.79 92.42 38.71
CA ASP A 19 51.08 93.74 39.29
C ASP A 19 49.92 94.76 39.28
N ALA A 20 48.98 94.58 40.21
CA ALA A 20 48.54 95.63 41.14
C ALA A 20 47.43 95.08 42.06
N GLU A 21 47.81 94.65 43.27
CA GLU A 21 46.85 94.45 44.37
C GLU A 21 46.19 95.79 44.70
N GLY A 22 44.99 96.03 44.17
CA GLY A 22 44.16 97.18 44.53
C GLY A 22 43.09 97.56 43.49
N THR A 23 43.40 97.48 42.19
CA THR A 23 42.56 98.09 41.14
C THR A 23 41.36 97.22 40.72
N GLY A 24 41.48 95.89 40.83
CA GLY A 24 40.38 94.96 40.51
C GLY A 24 39.19 95.06 41.49
N SER A 25 39.44 95.43 42.75
CA SER A 25 38.40 95.73 43.74
C SER A 25 37.71 97.05 43.43
N ILE A 26 38.47 98.08 43.05
CA ILE A 26 37.96 99.43 42.75
C ILE A 26 36.99 99.42 41.55
N LEU A 27 37.24 98.58 40.54
CA LEU A 27 36.34 98.43 39.40
C LEU A 27 34.98 97.80 39.76
N ARG A 28 34.94 96.89 40.75
CA ARG A 28 33.68 96.26 41.20
C ARG A 28 32.77 97.25 41.93
N HIS A 29 33.35 98.09 42.79
CA HIS A 29 32.57 99.03 43.60
C HIS A 29 31.88 100.13 42.78
N GLY A 30 32.36 100.40 41.57
CA GLY A 30 31.73 101.35 40.65
C GLY A 30 30.60 100.78 39.79
N ILE A 31 30.52 99.45 39.61
CA ILE A 31 29.56 98.84 38.67
C ILE A 31 28.20 98.61 39.35
N SER A 32 27.17 99.21 38.75
CA SER A 32 25.76 99.01 39.10
C SER A 32 24.92 98.96 37.82
N GLY A 33 23.66 98.54 37.92
CA GLY A 33 22.79 98.52 36.75
C GLY A 33 21.69 97.47 36.84
N ASP A 34 21.03 97.25 35.72
CA ASP A 34 19.89 96.35 35.61
C ASP A 34 20.17 95.29 34.53
N VAL A 35 19.67 94.09 34.75
CA VAL A 35 19.63 93.02 33.75
C VAL A 35 18.21 92.57 33.49
N THR A 36 17.89 92.39 32.22
CA THR A 36 16.66 91.74 31.78
C THR A 36 17.02 90.38 31.19
N LEU A 37 16.44 89.33 31.77
CA LEU A 37 16.62 87.93 31.39
C LEU A 37 15.33 87.47 30.72
N THR A 38 15.36 87.28 29.41
CA THR A 38 14.19 86.87 28.62
C THR A 38 14.35 85.40 28.24
N PRO A 39 13.44 84.51 28.61
CA PRO A 39 13.53 83.11 28.21
C PRO A 39 13.35 83.00 26.68
N VAL A 40 14.16 82.13 26.08
CA VAL A 40 14.08 81.75 24.67
C VAL A 40 13.64 80.30 24.63
N VAL A 41 12.37 80.10 24.29
CA VAL A 41 11.75 78.77 24.27
C VAL A 41 12.18 78.06 22.98
N PRO A 42 12.81 76.86 23.07
CA PRO A 42 13.17 76.11 21.87
C PRO A 42 11.91 75.67 21.10
N PRO A 43 11.96 75.60 19.75
CA PRO A 43 10.85 75.13 18.94
C PRO A 43 10.39 73.73 19.38
N GLY A 44 9.10 73.56 19.62
CA GLY A 44 8.51 72.26 19.99
C GLY A 44 8.40 71.97 21.50
N LEU A 45 8.92 72.83 22.37
CA LEU A 45 8.71 72.70 23.82
C LEU A 45 7.24 73.03 24.17
N ARG A 46 6.43 72.01 24.46
CA ARG A 46 5.02 72.16 24.88
C ARG A 46 4.97 72.44 26.38
N VAL A 47 5.11 73.71 26.77
CA VAL A 47 5.05 74.18 28.17
C VAL A 47 3.60 74.34 28.69
N GLU A 48 2.61 74.12 27.82
CA GLU A 48 1.19 74.42 28.07
C GLU A 48 0.54 73.53 29.16
N ASP A 49 1.17 72.40 29.50
CA ASP A 49 0.61 71.42 30.45
C ASP A 49 0.93 71.69 31.94
N ASP A 50 1.76 72.70 32.27
CA ASP A 50 2.01 73.11 33.67
C ASP A 50 2.03 74.65 33.85
N PRO A 51 1.04 75.23 34.57
CA PRO A 51 0.96 76.68 34.78
C PRO A 51 2.14 77.28 35.55
N ARG A 52 2.91 76.49 36.31
CA ARG A 52 4.10 76.98 37.04
C ARG A 52 5.30 77.19 36.13
N ALA A 53 5.57 76.23 35.24
CA ALA A 53 6.65 76.36 34.25
C ALA A 53 6.33 77.49 33.26
N TRP A 54 5.07 77.59 32.83
CA TRP A 54 4.61 78.67 31.97
C TRP A 54 4.69 80.04 32.65
N ALA A 55 4.34 80.16 33.92
CA ALA A 55 4.46 81.42 34.67
C ALA A 55 5.92 81.91 34.78
N MET A 56 6.90 81.00 34.87
CA MET A 56 8.32 81.34 34.93
C MET A 56 8.92 81.66 33.55
N LEU A 57 8.39 81.07 32.47
CA LEU A 57 8.86 81.26 31.10
C LEU A 57 8.13 82.37 30.32
N SER A 58 7.02 82.88 30.84
CA SER A 58 6.19 83.87 30.13
C SER A 58 6.56 85.32 30.41
N ARG A 59 7.48 85.57 31.35
CA ARG A 59 7.82 86.93 31.78
C ARG A 59 9.34 87.11 31.83
N PRO A 60 9.86 88.22 31.27
CA PRO A 60 11.24 88.59 31.49
C PRO A 60 11.52 88.78 32.98
N LEU A 61 12.57 88.13 33.47
CA LEU A 61 13.04 88.30 34.84
C LEU A 61 13.96 89.50 34.92
N ARG A 62 13.75 90.35 35.93
CA ARG A 62 14.62 91.50 36.20
C ARG A 62 15.48 91.22 37.43
N ALA A 63 16.76 91.49 37.30
CA ALA A 63 17.75 91.42 38.36
C ALA A 63 18.65 92.66 38.28
N SER A 64 19.45 92.89 39.31
CA SER A 64 20.27 94.11 39.40
C SER A 64 21.73 93.78 39.64
N TYR A 65 22.60 94.73 39.32
CA TYR A 65 24.01 94.68 39.67
C TYR A 65 24.25 95.54 40.91
N HIS A 66 24.84 94.94 41.94
CA HIS A 66 25.29 95.63 43.14
C HIS A 66 26.76 95.37 43.37
N LEU A 67 27.58 96.42 43.34
CA LEU A 67 29.05 96.34 43.46
C LEU A 67 29.66 95.30 42.50
N GLY A 68 29.19 95.33 41.25
CA GLY A 68 29.65 94.43 40.18
C GLY A 68 29.19 92.98 40.30
N ARG A 69 28.36 92.63 41.29
CA ARG A 69 27.74 91.30 41.41
C ARG A 69 26.34 91.30 40.86
N LEU A 70 25.99 90.24 40.13
CA LEU A 70 24.62 90.01 39.69
C LEU A 70 23.78 89.49 40.86
N ILE A 71 22.80 90.26 41.28
CA ILE A 71 21.93 89.95 42.42
C ILE A 71 20.53 89.60 41.92
N GLY A 72 20.06 88.41 42.28
CA GLY A 72 18.73 87.93 41.95
C GLY A 72 17.61 88.74 42.64
N PRO A 73 16.37 88.61 42.17
CA PRO A 73 15.22 89.25 42.80
C PRO A 73 14.95 88.74 44.23
N ASP A 74 15.51 87.59 44.60
CA ASP A 74 15.52 87.05 45.96
C ASP A 74 16.62 87.66 46.85
N GLY A 75 17.40 88.61 46.34
CA GLY A 75 18.48 89.29 47.05
C GLY A 75 19.75 88.45 47.19
N ARG A 76 19.84 87.29 46.53
CA ARG A 76 21.00 86.39 46.60
C ARG A 76 21.99 86.67 45.47
N ASP A 77 23.23 86.25 45.68
CA ASP A 77 24.26 86.29 44.63
C ASP A 77 23.91 85.30 43.52
N GLY A 78 23.87 85.78 42.28
CA GLY A 78 23.36 85.06 41.11
C GLY A 78 21.84 85.07 40.97
N VAL A 79 21.37 84.67 39.79
CA VAL A 79 19.95 84.54 39.44
C VAL A 79 19.65 83.08 39.18
N ARG A 80 18.69 82.52 39.93
CA ARG A 80 18.17 81.16 39.67
C ARG A 80 17.21 81.19 38.51
N LEU A 81 17.53 80.44 37.46
CA LEU A 81 16.77 80.35 36.23
C LEU A 81 16.33 78.90 35.98
N LEU A 82 15.23 78.74 35.25
CA LEU A 82 14.80 77.44 34.76
C LEU A 82 15.79 76.97 33.70
N GLY A 83 16.35 75.77 33.90
CA GLY A 83 17.38 75.23 33.03
C GLY A 83 16.91 74.13 32.09
N TRP A 84 16.08 73.21 32.58
CA TRP A 84 15.57 72.10 31.77
C TRP A 84 14.11 71.80 32.09
N VAL A 85 13.38 71.39 31.05
CA VAL A 85 12.02 70.86 31.09
C VAL A 85 12.02 69.57 30.30
N ASP A 86 11.74 68.44 30.94
CA ASP A 86 11.72 67.10 30.31
C ASP A 86 12.98 66.81 29.49
N ASP A 87 14.14 67.11 30.10
CA ASP A 87 15.48 66.98 29.54
C ASP A 87 15.77 67.84 28.29
N GLN A 88 14.85 68.74 27.90
CA GLN A 88 15.11 69.78 26.92
C GLN A 88 15.64 71.06 27.61
N PRO A 89 16.76 71.63 27.15
CA PRO A 89 17.36 72.82 27.75
C PRO A 89 16.57 74.09 27.41
N VAL A 90 16.40 74.97 28.38
CA VAL A 90 15.78 76.30 28.24
C VAL A 90 16.87 77.36 28.11
N SER A 91 16.84 78.12 27.02
CA SER A 91 17.81 79.19 26.78
C SER A 91 17.31 80.52 27.36
N TRP A 92 18.23 81.42 27.71
CA TRP A 92 17.89 82.76 28.23
C TRP A 92 18.68 83.84 27.51
N ARG A 93 17.99 84.84 26.97
CA ARG A 93 18.58 86.05 26.41
C ARG A 93 18.82 87.08 27.52
N VAL A 94 20.07 87.43 27.73
CA VAL A 94 20.55 88.32 28.80
C VAL A 94 20.89 89.69 28.23
N GLN A 95 20.16 90.72 28.65
CA GLN A 95 20.39 92.12 28.27
C GLN A 95 20.80 92.95 29.48
N ARG A 96 22.01 93.51 29.44
CA ARG A 96 22.63 94.24 30.56
C ARG A 96 22.69 95.73 30.28
N GLU A 97 22.22 96.53 31.21
CA GLU A 97 22.36 97.99 31.21
C GLU A 97 23.17 98.42 32.42
N LEU A 98 24.47 98.65 32.21
CA LEU A 98 25.42 98.88 33.28
C LEU A 98 25.78 100.36 33.41
N ARG A 99 26.20 100.73 34.61
CA ARG A 99 26.72 102.03 34.99
C ARG A 99 28.02 101.85 35.75
N PHE A 100 28.97 102.75 35.54
CA PHE A 100 30.22 102.81 36.29
C PHE A 100 30.30 104.16 37.02
N ASN A 101 30.41 104.15 38.35
CA ASN A 101 30.42 105.35 39.19
C ASN A 101 29.24 106.32 38.92
N GLY A 102 28.08 105.78 38.55
CA GLY A 102 26.88 106.55 38.23
C GLY A 102 26.71 106.91 36.75
N GLU A 103 27.76 106.82 35.93
CA GLU A 103 27.70 107.08 34.48
C GLU A 103 27.30 105.83 33.70
N ARG A 104 26.45 105.97 32.67
CA ARG A 104 25.97 104.84 31.86
C ARG A 104 27.08 104.31 30.95
N LEU A 105 27.35 103.01 31.01
CA LEU A 105 28.28 102.34 30.11
C LEU A 105 27.63 102.10 28.73
N PRO A 106 28.42 101.94 27.65
CA PRO A 106 27.92 101.50 26.36
C PRO A 106 27.08 100.22 26.49
N ARG A 107 25.98 100.14 25.73
CA ARG A 107 25.08 98.98 25.76
C ARG A 107 25.83 97.75 25.26
N LEU A 108 25.94 96.73 26.12
CA LEU A 108 26.50 95.45 25.75
C LEU A 108 25.54 94.68 24.84
N PRO A 109 26.04 93.88 23.88
CA PRO A 109 25.20 93.00 23.09
C PRO A 109 24.47 92.00 24.01
N ALA A 110 23.26 91.61 23.59
CA ALA A 110 22.52 90.57 24.28
C ALA A 110 23.26 89.23 24.12
N VAL A 111 23.39 88.46 25.19
CA VAL A 111 24.01 87.13 25.15
C VAL A 111 22.92 86.10 25.40
N THR A 112 22.79 85.11 24.53
CA THR A 112 21.93 83.94 24.79
C THR A 112 22.77 82.91 25.53
N ILE A 113 22.27 82.44 26.66
CA ILE A 113 22.89 81.38 27.45
C ILE A 113 22.00 80.14 27.41
N THR A 114 22.64 78.99 27.27
CA THR A 114 21.99 77.68 27.37
C THR A 114 22.67 76.92 28.51
N PRO A 115 21.90 76.36 29.45
CA PRO A 115 22.50 75.69 30.60
C PRO A 115 23.18 74.39 30.17
N ALA A 116 24.47 74.27 30.49
CA ALA A 116 25.27 73.06 30.31
C ALA A 116 25.59 72.36 31.65
N VAL A 117 25.56 73.12 32.74
CA VAL A 117 25.89 72.71 34.12
C VAL A 117 25.05 73.54 35.11
N ASP A 118 25.07 73.19 36.40
CA ASP A 118 24.24 73.82 37.44
C ASP A 118 24.57 75.30 37.73
N VAL A 119 25.77 75.76 37.37
CA VAL A 119 26.20 77.15 37.53
C VAL A 119 26.82 77.66 36.23
N VAL A 120 26.27 78.72 35.67
CA VAL A 120 26.78 79.36 34.46
C VAL A 120 27.34 80.74 34.82
N HIS A 121 28.58 80.99 34.42
CA HIS A 121 29.24 82.29 34.55
C HIS A 121 29.10 83.05 33.22
N LEU A 122 28.45 84.22 33.24
CA LEU A 122 28.21 85.05 32.04
C LEU A 122 29.46 85.34 31.20
N PRO A 123 30.65 85.59 31.78
CA PRO A 123 31.87 85.81 30.99
C PRO A 123 32.42 84.55 30.31
N ASP A 124 32.05 83.37 30.81
CA ASP A 124 32.46 82.06 30.25
C ASP A 124 31.42 81.52 29.26
N ALA A 125 30.26 82.18 29.13
CA ALA A 125 29.24 81.80 28.18
C ALA A 125 29.65 82.22 26.76
N ALA A 126 29.89 81.25 25.88
CA ALA A 126 30.05 81.51 24.46
C ALA A 126 28.74 82.08 23.89
N PRO A 127 28.78 83.15 23.08
CA PRO A 127 27.58 83.60 22.38
C PRO A 127 27.17 82.51 21.40
N VAL A 128 26.04 81.86 21.68
CA VAL A 128 25.40 80.92 20.77
C VAL A 128 24.45 81.72 19.89
N ASP A 129 24.65 81.68 18.57
CA ASP A 129 23.73 82.30 17.64
C ASP A 129 22.55 81.37 17.32
N GLU A 130 21.62 81.85 16.50
CA GLU A 130 20.42 81.09 16.13
C GLU A 130 20.75 79.85 15.28
N ALA A 131 21.83 79.91 14.49
CA ALA A 131 22.26 78.81 13.62
C ALA A 131 22.91 77.68 14.44
N ASP A 132 23.68 78.02 15.47
CA ASP A 132 24.26 77.04 16.39
C ASP A 132 23.18 76.26 17.16
N MET A 133 22.09 76.92 17.55
CA MET A 133 20.95 76.28 18.23
C MET A 133 20.19 75.32 17.31
N GLU A 134 20.00 75.69 16.04
CA GLU A 134 19.40 74.82 15.03
C GLU A 134 20.27 73.58 14.77
N ALA A 135 21.60 73.76 14.68
CA ALA A 135 22.55 72.67 14.51
C ALA A 135 22.52 71.68 15.69
N ILE A 136 22.46 72.17 16.93
CA ILE A 136 22.33 71.32 18.13
C ILE A 136 21.00 70.56 18.11
N GLY A 137 19.91 71.21 17.72
CA GLY A 137 18.59 70.57 17.57
C GLY A 137 18.62 69.43 16.55
N GLN A 138 19.26 69.66 15.39
CA GLN A 138 19.39 68.65 14.35
C GLN A 138 20.22 67.45 14.81
N VAL A 139 21.35 67.68 15.50
CA VAL A 139 22.19 66.60 16.04
C VAL A 139 21.41 65.71 17.03
N LEU A 140 20.53 66.28 17.85
CA LEU A 140 19.69 65.51 18.77
C LEU A 140 18.65 64.65 18.05
N VAL A 141 18.06 65.17 16.97
CA VAL A 141 17.12 64.42 16.10
C VAL A 141 17.85 63.24 15.45
N ASP A 142 19.03 63.49 14.87
CA ASP A 142 19.84 62.46 14.22
C ASP A 142 20.27 61.37 15.22
N LEU A 143 20.67 61.76 16.44
CA LEU A 143 21.00 60.81 17.49
C LEU A 143 19.79 59.95 17.91
N GLY A 144 18.59 60.53 17.90
CA GLY A 144 17.34 59.80 18.11
C GLY A 144 17.09 58.75 17.03
N ALA A 145 17.29 59.12 15.76
CA ALA A 145 17.17 58.20 14.63
C ALA A 145 18.19 57.05 14.71
N VAL A 146 19.46 57.35 14.98
CA VAL A 146 20.52 56.34 15.16
C VAL A 146 20.19 55.37 16.30
N ARG A 147 19.63 55.86 17.41
CA ARG A 147 19.21 54.99 18.52
C ARG A 147 18.06 54.07 18.14
N ALA A 148 17.10 54.55 17.36
CA ALA A 148 15.99 53.74 16.88
C ALA A 148 16.46 52.64 15.92
N GLU A 149 17.37 52.98 15.00
CA GLU A 149 18.00 51.99 14.10
C GLU A 149 18.81 50.94 14.87
N LEU A 150 19.57 51.37 15.89
CA LEU A 150 20.32 50.45 16.75
C LEU A 150 19.40 49.50 17.51
N ALA A 151 18.28 49.99 18.05
CA ALA A 151 17.30 49.16 18.73
C ALA A 151 16.68 48.12 17.78
N ALA A 152 16.32 48.53 16.56
CA ALA A 152 15.80 47.62 15.55
C ALA A 152 16.83 46.55 15.14
N ALA A 153 18.11 46.91 15.03
CA ALA A 153 19.19 45.98 14.72
C ALA A 153 19.42 44.97 15.86
N VAL A 154 19.41 45.44 17.11
CA VAL A 154 19.52 44.58 18.31
C VAL A 154 18.35 43.59 18.38
N ASP A 155 17.13 44.03 18.08
CA ASP A 155 15.96 43.15 18.04
C ASP A 155 16.01 42.14 16.87
N ALA A 156 16.64 42.50 15.76
CA ALA A 156 16.77 41.62 14.60
C ALA A 156 17.82 40.50 14.79
N ALA A 157 18.87 40.75 15.58
CA ALA A 157 19.95 39.80 15.83
C ALA A 157 19.50 38.39 16.28
N PRO A 158 18.64 38.23 17.31
CA PRO A 158 18.20 36.88 17.73
C PRO A 158 17.37 36.18 16.66
N ARG A 159 16.61 36.93 15.84
CA ARG A 159 15.83 36.34 14.73
C ARG A 159 16.76 35.77 13.65
N ALA A 160 17.89 36.43 13.40
CA ALA A 160 18.89 35.95 12.46
C ALA A 160 19.61 34.69 12.98
N GLU A 161 19.92 34.65 14.28
CA GLU A 161 20.49 33.47 14.94
C GLU A 161 19.53 32.27 14.89
N ASP A 162 18.26 32.48 15.26
CA ASP A 162 17.23 31.43 15.14
C ASP A 162 17.06 30.94 13.69
N ALA A 163 17.17 31.84 12.70
CA ALA A 163 17.09 31.48 11.29
C ALA A 163 18.30 30.64 10.85
N ALA A 164 19.50 30.96 11.34
CA ALA A 164 20.71 30.18 11.09
C ALA A 164 20.57 28.76 11.67
N THR A 165 20.12 28.61 12.92
CA THR A 165 19.89 27.30 13.55
C THR A 165 18.88 26.46 12.76
N ARG A 166 17.77 27.05 12.33
CA ARG A 166 16.78 26.33 11.50
C ARG A 166 17.36 25.90 10.15
N ALA A 167 18.26 26.68 9.57
CA ALA A 167 18.92 26.32 8.32
C ALA A 167 19.89 25.15 8.52
N GLU A 168 20.61 25.11 9.65
CA GLU A 168 21.47 23.98 10.03
C GLU A 168 20.65 22.69 10.27
N ASP A 169 19.55 22.78 11.02
CA ASP A 169 18.64 21.65 11.24
C ASP A 169 18.04 21.12 9.92
N ALA A 170 17.64 22.03 9.03
CA ALA A 170 17.15 21.67 7.70
C ALA A 170 18.22 20.98 6.85
N ALA A 171 19.46 21.47 6.90
CA ALA A 171 20.58 20.85 6.19
C ALA A 171 20.88 19.44 6.74
N ALA A 172 20.81 19.25 8.06
CA ALA A 172 20.96 17.94 8.68
C ALA A 172 19.83 16.98 8.27
N GLY A 173 18.59 17.47 8.17
CA GLY A 173 17.45 16.72 7.65
C GLY A 173 17.67 16.26 6.21
N ILE A 174 18.12 17.16 5.33
CA ILE A 174 18.43 16.85 3.93
C ILE A 174 19.54 15.80 3.83
N ALA A 175 20.59 15.89 4.65
CA ALA A 175 21.66 14.89 4.68
C ALA A 175 21.12 13.50 5.08
N ALA A 176 20.28 13.42 6.12
CA ALA A 176 19.66 12.17 6.54
C ALA A 176 18.69 11.59 5.49
N ASP A 177 17.97 12.46 4.77
CA ASP A 177 17.13 12.04 3.63
C ASP A 177 17.97 11.46 2.48
N ALA A 178 19.13 12.07 2.20
CA ALA A 178 20.07 11.57 1.19
C ALA A 178 20.63 10.19 1.58
N ASP A 179 21.03 10.00 2.83
CA ASP A 179 21.52 8.69 3.32
C ASP A 179 20.44 7.60 3.17
N ARG A 180 19.19 7.90 3.53
CA ARG A 180 18.08 6.94 3.35
C ARG A 180 17.81 6.63 1.89
N ALA A 181 18.01 7.58 0.98
CA ALA A 181 17.89 7.34 -0.45
C ALA A 181 18.98 6.40 -0.96
N VAL A 182 20.22 6.56 -0.48
CA VAL A 182 21.35 5.67 -0.81
C VAL A 182 21.09 4.25 -0.28
N ASP A 183 20.63 4.10 0.97
CA ASP A 183 20.28 2.79 1.54
C ASP A 183 19.16 2.10 0.73
N ALA A 184 18.16 2.86 0.29
CA ALA A 184 17.09 2.34 -0.55
C ALA A 184 17.59 1.86 -1.92
N GLU A 185 18.52 2.61 -2.54
CA GLU A 185 19.15 2.22 -3.81
C GLU A 185 19.99 0.95 -3.66
N GLN A 186 20.80 0.86 -2.59
CA GLN A 186 21.57 -0.35 -2.28
C GLN A 186 20.66 -1.56 -2.04
N GLY A 187 19.53 -1.37 -1.33
CA GLY A 187 18.52 -2.41 -1.14
C GLY A 187 17.89 -2.87 -2.46
N ALA A 188 17.63 -1.94 -3.39
CA ALA A 188 17.10 -2.26 -4.71
C ALA A 188 18.11 -3.03 -5.57
N VAL A 189 19.39 -2.68 -5.52
CA VAL A 189 20.48 -3.43 -6.20
C VAL A 189 20.58 -4.85 -5.64
N ALA A 190 20.62 -5.01 -4.32
CA ALA A 190 20.67 -6.33 -3.69
C ALA A 190 19.45 -7.21 -4.06
N ALA A 191 18.25 -6.62 -4.15
CA ALA A 191 17.06 -7.32 -4.59
C ALA A 191 17.15 -7.76 -6.07
N ARG A 192 17.73 -6.93 -6.93
CA ARG A 192 17.95 -7.26 -8.34
C ARG A 192 18.95 -8.42 -8.48
N ASP A 193 20.07 -8.35 -7.78
CA ASP A 193 21.10 -9.40 -7.81
C ASP A 193 20.54 -10.73 -7.29
N GLY A 194 19.73 -10.68 -6.22
CA GLY A 194 19.02 -11.87 -5.72
C GLY A 194 18.02 -12.44 -6.73
N ALA A 195 17.31 -11.60 -7.48
CA ALA A 195 16.40 -12.04 -8.53
C ALA A 195 17.14 -12.64 -9.74
N GLU A 196 18.32 -12.11 -10.08
CA GLU A 196 19.18 -12.65 -11.14
C GLU A 196 19.72 -14.03 -10.76
N ALA A 197 20.25 -14.18 -9.54
CA ALA A 197 20.68 -15.47 -9.01
C ALA A 197 19.55 -16.52 -9.00
N ALA A 198 18.34 -16.13 -8.57
CA ALA A 198 17.19 -17.03 -8.57
C ALA A 198 16.75 -17.44 -9.99
N ARG A 199 16.86 -16.53 -10.98
CA ARG A 199 16.59 -16.85 -12.38
C ARG A 199 17.63 -17.81 -12.95
N ASP A 200 18.90 -17.63 -12.61
CA ASP A 200 19.97 -18.52 -13.04
C ASP A 200 19.81 -19.92 -12.45
N GLU A 201 19.46 -20.01 -11.16
CA GLU A 201 19.13 -21.29 -10.52
C GLU A 201 17.94 -21.97 -11.21
N ALA A 202 16.85 -21.24 -11.42
CA ALA A 202 15.66 -21.76 -12.11
C ALA A 202 15.99 -22.21 -13.55
N SER A 203 16.82 -21.45 -14.27
CA SER A 203 17.29 -21.79 -15.61
C SER A 203 18.15 -23.05 -15.59
N GLY A 204 19.04 -23.19 -14.60
CA GLY A 204 19.85 -24.38 -14.39
C GLY A 204 19.01 -25.62 -14.03
N MET A 205 17.94 -25.47 -13.27
CA MET A 205 16.99 -26.55 -12.99
C MET A 205 16.19 -26.94 -14.23
N LEU A 206 15.75 -25.97 -15.04
CA LEU A 206 14.98 -26.22 -16.25
C LEU A 206 15.83 -26.92 -17.32
N ALA A 207 17.12 -26.60 -17.42
CA ALA A 207 18.05 -27.26 -18.34
C ALA A 207 18.23 -28.77 -18.06
N GLN A 208 17.82 -29.26 -16.89
CA GLN A 208 17.83 -30.70 -16.54
C GLN A 208 16.52 -31.41 -16.92
N LYS A 209 15.54 -30.69 -17.45
CA LYS A 209 14.24 -31.26 -17.86
C LYS A 209 14.21 -31.46 -19.37
N ALA A 210 13.29 -32.32 -19.80
CA ALA A 210 12.98 -32.48 -21.21
C ALA A 210 12.28 -31.22 -21.75
N ASP A 211 12.65 -30.80 -22.95
CA ASP A 211 12.02 -29.70 -23.67
C ASP A 211 10.66 -30.12 -24.23
N LEU A 212 9.80 -29.14 -24.43
CA LEU A 212 8.50 -29.33 -25.08
C LEU A 212 8.46 -28.60 -26.42
N VAL A 213 7.96 -29.29 -27.45
CA VAL A 213 7.65 -28.70 -28.75
C VAL A 213 6.16 -28.87 -29.00
N GLY A 214 5.40 -27.77 -29.04
CA GLY A 214 3.94 -27.83 -29.18
C GLY A 214 3.22 -28.50 -28.02
N GLY A 215 3.81 -28.49 -26.80
CA GLY A 215 3.22 -29.08 -25.60
C GLY A 215 3.50 -30.57 -25.40
N VAL A 216 4.32 -31.20 -26.25
CA VAL A 216 4.74 -32.60 -26.13
C VAL A 216 6.26 -32.74 -26.06
N VAL A 217 6.74 -33.80 -25.42
CA VAL A 217 8.16 -34.16 -25.40
C VAL A 217 8.55 -34.71 -26.78
N PRO A 218 9.55 -34.14 -27.48
CA PRO A 218 10.03 -34.68 -28.74
C PRO A 218 10.55 -36.12 -28.57
N SER A 219 10.26 -37.00 -29.54
CA SER A 219 10.69 -38.40 -29.49
C SER A 219 12.20 -38.59 -29.37
N SER A 220 13.01 -37.60 -29.79
CA SER A 220 14.47 -37.60 -29.61
C SER A 220 14.93 -37.50 -28.15
N GLN A 221 14.07 -37.02 -27.24
CA GLN A 221 14.34 -36.95 -25.80
C GLN A 221 13.71 -38.12 -25.02
N ILE A 222 12.98 -39.00 -25.72
CA ILE A 222 12.43 -40.24 -25.14
C ILE A 222 13.44 -41.37 -25.38
N PRO A 223 13.95 -42.04 -24.33
CA PRO A 223 14.85 -43.18 -24.51
C PRO A 223 14.21 -44.29 -25.35
N ALA A 224 15.01 -44.93 -26.23
CA ALA A 224 14.52 -45.93 -27.19
C ALA A 224 13.79 -47.13 -26.54
N VAL A 225 14.18 -47.49 -25.32
CA VAL A 225 13.54 -48.55 -24.51
C VAL A 225 12.05 -48.26 -24.23
N ALA A 226 11.61 -47.00 -24.30
CA ALA A 226 10.24 -46.65 -23.96
C ALA A 226 9.22 -46.89 -25.09
N MET A 227 9.66 -47.13 -26.34
CA MET A 227 8.73 -47.34 -27.47
C MET A 227 9.28 -48.31 -28.52
N THR A 228 9.24 -49.61 -28.26
CA THR A 228 9.44 -50.62 -29.31
C THR A 228 8.12 -51.21 -29.78
N ARG A 229 7.98 -51.26 -31.12
CA ARG A 229 6.92 -52.03 -31.78
C ARG A 229 7.22 -53.52 -31.54
N PRO A 230 6.22 -54.36 -31.23
CA PRO A 230 6.46 -55.79 -31.11
C PRO A 230 7.00 -56.39 -32.41
N HIS A 231 8.03 -57.24 -32.29
CA HIS A 231 8.66 -57.95 -33.40
C HIS A 231 8.00 -59.32 -33.58
N VAL A 232 7.34 -59.54 -34.72
CA VAL A 232 6.75 -60.86 -35.03
C VAL A 232 7.80 -61.71 -35.74
N VAL A 233 8.06 -62.91 -35.22
CA VAL A 233 9.06 -63.86 -35.73
C VAL A 233 8.45 -65.25 -35.87
N ALA A 234 9.03 -66.10 -36.71
CA ALA A 234 8.46 -67.42 -37.00
C ALA A 234 8.67 -68.46 -35.90
N ASP A 235 9.79 -68.39 -35.17
CA ASP A 235 10.22 -69.38 -34.17
C ASP A 235 11.23 -68.78 -33.16
N VAL A 236 11.71 -69.61 -32.24
CA VAL A 236 12.74 -69.21 -31.24
C VAL A 236 14.05 -68.81 -31.93
N ALA A 237 14.43 -69.42 -33.04
CA ALA A 237 15.65 -69.04 -33.74
C ALA A 237 15.54 -67.60 -34.31
N GLY A 238 14.38 -67.25 -34.85
CA GLY A 238 14.05 -65.88 -35.25
C GLY A 238 14.02 -64.90 -34.08
N LEU A 239 13.49 -65.32 -32.92
CA LEU A 239 13.47 -64.51 -31.69
C LEU A 239 14.89 -64.17 -31.21
N LEU A 240 15.79 -65.16 -31.18
CA LEU A 240 17.18 -64.99 -30.71
C LEU A 240 18.07 -64.23 -31.72
N ALA A 241 17.60 -64.06 -32.95
CA ALA A 241 18.27 -63.29 -34.00
C ALA A 241 17.85 -61.81 -34.04
N LEU A 242 16.90 -61.40 -33.19
CA LEU A 242 16.45 -60.02 -33.12
C LEU A 242 17.55 -59.10 -32.55
N ASP A 243 17.77 -57.97 -33.23
CA ASP A 243 18.61 -56.86 -32.73
C ASP A 243 17.72 -55.91 -31.91
N VAL A 244 17.56 -56.25 -30.63
CA VAL A 244 16.60 -55.64 -29.70
C VAL A 244 17.25 -55.35 -28.35
N GLN A 245 16.62 -54.48 -27.57
CA GLN A 245 17.08 -54.07 -26.24
C GLN A 245 16.18 -54.64 -25.13
N GLU A 246 16.69 -54.64 -23.90
CA GLU A 246 15.89 -55.02 -22.72
C GLU A 246 14.59 -54.22 -22.68
N GLY A 247 13.46 -54.93 -22.50
CA GLY A 247 12.10 -54.39 -22.55
C GLY A 247 11.36 -54.65 -23.87
N ASP A 248 12.07 -54.97 -24.95
CA ASP A 248 11.46 -55.20 -26.26
C ASP A 248 10.63 -56.49 -26.30
N VAL A 249 9.57 -56.46 -27.10
CA VAL A 249 8.62 -57.57 -27.21
C VAL A 249 8.80 -58.32 -28.52
N GLY A 250 9.06 -59.62 -28.44
CA GLY A 250 9.00 -60.56 -29.56
C GLY A 250 7.73 -61.42 -29.50
N ILE A 251 7.15 -61.75 -30.65
CA ILE A 251 5.94 -62.56 -30.78
C ILE A 251 6.19 -63.73 -31.72
N ILE A 252 6.01 -64.95 -31.21
CA ILE A 252 5.96 -66.19 -32.00
C ILE A 252 4.48 -66.58 -32.13
N PRO A 253 3.87 -66.46 -33.32
CA PRO A 253 2.42 -66.65 -33.47
C PRO A 253 1.99 -68.11 -33.41
N ASP A 254 2.82 -69.03 -33.91
CA ASP A 254 2.47 -70.43 -34.12
C ASP A 254 3.59 -71.39 -33.66
N GLY A 255 3.26 -72.68 -33.49
CA GLY A 255 4.21 -73.72 -33.10
C GLY A 255 4.28 -74.02 -31.60
N PRO A 256 5.18 -74.92 -31.17
CA PRO A 256 5.30 -75.35 -29.77
C PRO A 256 5.71 -74.21 -28.83
N ASP A 257 6.45 -73.23 -29.34
CA ASP A 257 6.94 -72.06 -28.59
C ASP A 257 6.09 -70.80 -28.80
N ARG A 258 4.82 -70.95 -29.22
CA ARG A 258 3.93 -69.80 -29.41
C ARG A 258 3.83 -68.94 -28.15
N GLY A 259 3.90 -67.62 -28.30
CA GLY A 259 3.77 -66.70 -27.19
C GLY A 259 4.32 -65.31 -27.46
N SER A 260 4.01 -64.40 -26.54
CA SER A 260 4.69 -63.11 -26.45
C SER A 260 5.83 -63.22 -25.44
N TYR A 261 6.99 -62.69 -25.80
CA TYR A 261 8.21 -62.72 -25.01
C TYR A 261 8.71 -61.30 -24.82
N MET A 262 9.09 -60.94 -23.61
CA MET A 262 9.75 -59.67 -23.30
C MET A 262 11.21 -59.95 -22.98
N LEU A 263 12.13 -59.24 -23.63
CA LEU A 263 13.56 -59.36 -23.30
C LEU A 263 13.80 -58.75 -21.91
N GLY A 264 14.29 -59.55 -20.97
CA GLY A 264 14.75 -59.08 -19.66
C GLY A 264 16.24 -58.82 -19.64
N THR A 265 16.86 -58.89 -18.47
CA THR A 265 18.30 -58.72 -18.32
C THR A 265 19.11 -59.84 -19.02
N GLY A 266 20.12 -59.45 -19.80
CA GLY A 266 21.05 -60.35 -20.51
C GLY A 266 20.98 -60.27 -22.04
N PRO A 267 21.77 -61.08 -22.76
CA PRO A 267 21.88 -60.99 -24.22
C PRO A 267 20.63 -61.53 -24.94
N ALA A 268 20.16 -60.82 -25.97
CA ALA A 268 19.00 -61.23 -26.79
C ALA A 268 19.19 -62.60 -27.48
N THR A 269 20.44 -63.03 -27.65
CA THR A 269 20.82 -64.32 -28.23
C THR A 269 20.59 -65.51 -27.30
N GLU A 270 20.20 -65.28 -26.03
CA GLU A 270 19.95 -66.33 -25.04
C GLU A 270 18.47 -66.42 -24.66
N ILE A 271 17.86 -67.59 -24.85
CA ILE A 271 16.43 -67.80 -24.51
C ILE A 271 16.14 -67.59 -23.03
N GLY A 272 17.13 -67.74 -22.14
CA GLY A 272 16.99 -67.49 -20.70
C GLY A 272 16.75 -66.03 -20.34
N SER A 273 17.21 -65.10 -21.19
CA SER A 273 16.97 -63.65 -21.06
C SER A 273 15.56 -63.25 -21.50
N TRP A 274 14.90 -64.06 -22.33
CA TRP A 274 13.53 -63.82 -22.76
C TRP A 274 12.53 -64.34 -21.72
N LYS A 275 11.67 -63.45 -21.21
CA LYS A 275 10.58 -63.80 -20.32
C LYS A 275 9.29 -63.97 -21.13
N ARG A 276 8.81 -65.21 -21.20
CA ARG A 276 7.51 -65.51 -21.80
C ARG A 276 6.40 -64.88 -20.95
N LEU A 277 5.60 -64.02 -21.59
CA LEU A 277 4.40 -63.44 -21.00
C LEU A 277 3.28 -64.48 -21.11
N VAL A 278 3.03 -65.19 -20.01
CA VAL A 278 2.02 -66.24 -19.96
C VAL A 278 0.65 -65.58 -19.83
N THR A 279 -0.10 -65.49 -20.93
CA THR A 279 -1.56 -65.40 -20.84
C THR A 279 -2.08 -66.77 -20.45
N PRO A 280 -3.02 -66.92 -19.49
CA PRO A 280 -3.67 -68.20 -19.30
C PRO A 280 -4.28 -68.59 -20.65
N GLU A 281 -3.81 -69.71 -21.21
CA GLU A 281 -4.67 -70.44 -22.15
C GLU A 281 -5.98 -70.56 -21.38
N SER A 282 -7.08 -70.09 -21.96
CA SER A 282 -8.39 -70.21 -21.33
C SER A 282 -9.08 -71.43 -21.94
N PRO A 283 -8.64 -72.68 -21.66
CA PRO A 283 -9.46 -73.82 -21.98
C PRO A 283 -10.71 -73.76 -21.09
N VAL A 284 -11.79 -74.33 -21.59
CA VAL A 284 -12.99 -74.57 -20.79
C VAL A 284 -12.57 -75.38 -19.55
N SER A 285 -12.81 -74.82 -18.36
CA SER A 285 -12.38 -75.40 -17.09
C SER A 285 -13.16 -76.65 -16.71
N SER A 286 -14.46 -76.71 -17.02
CA SER A 286 -15.27 -77.93 -17.04
C SER A 286 -16.65 -77.68 -17.65
N VAL A 287 -17.10 -78.56 -18.53
CA VAL A 287 -18.51 -78.71 -18.95
C VAL A 287 -18.84 -80.20 -18.88
N ASN A 288 -19.71 -80.59 -17.96
CA ASN A 288 -20.07 -82.00 -17.72
C ASN A 288 -18.85 -82.93 -17.55
N GLY A 289 -17.77 -82.45 -16.92
CA GLY A 289 -16.52 -83.20 -16.72
C GLY A 289 -15.55 -83.18 -17.91
N GLN A 290 -15.93 -82.59 -19.04
CA GLN A 290 -15.05 -82.35 -20.18
C GLN A 290 -14.30 -81.01 -20.03
N THR A 291 -13.01 -80.97 -20.39
CA THR A 291 -12.17 -79.77 -20.34
C THR A 291 -11.51 -79.52 -21.70
N GLY A 292 -11.06 -78.29 -21.97
CA GLY A 292 -10.42 -77.97 -23.26
C GLY A 292 -11.43 -77.80 -24.40
N THR A 293 -11.21 -78.49 -25.53
CA THR A 293 -12.15 -78.48 -26.66
C THR A 293 -13.28 -79.47 -26.39
N VAL A 294 -14.47 -78.97 -26.08
CA VAL A 294 -15.62 -79.77 -25.67
C VAL A 294 -16.51 -80.12 -26.87
N THR A 295 -16.79 -81.41 -27.08
CA THR A 295 -17.77 -81.89 -28.06
C THR A 295 -18.86 -82.64 -27.32
N LEU A 296 -20.09 -82.12 -27.35
CA LEU A 296 -21.22 -82.65 -26.58
C LEU A 296 -22.08 -83.61 -27.41
N GLY A 297 -22.42 -84.75 -26.81
CA GLY A 297 -23.51 -85.62 -27.25
C GLY A 297 -24.80 -85.35 -26.48
N ALA A 298 -25.90 -85.98 -26.91
CA ALA A 298 -27.21 -85.79 -26.28
C ALA A 298 -27.22 -86.13 -24.78
N GLY A 299 -26.49 -87.17 -24.38
CA GLY A 299 -26.34 -87.58 -22.98
C GLY A 299 -25.59 -86.57 -22.12
N ASP A 300 -24.72 -85.74 -22.69
CA ASP A 300 -23.96 -84.75 -21.93
C ASP A 300 -24.83 -83.58 -21.43
N VAL A 301 -26.01 -83.40 -22.02
CA VAL A 301 -26.92 -82.26 -21.74
C VAL A 301 -28.34 -82.70 -21.41
N GLY A 302 -28.57 -83.99 -21.22
CA GLY A 302 -29.91 -84.54 -20.95
C GLY A 302 -30.90 -84.38 -22.11
N ALA A 303 -30.39 -84.25 -23.35
CA ALA A 303 -31.22 -84.20 -24.54
C ALA A 303 -31.66 -85.61 -24.96
N ALA A 304 -32.84 -85.71 -25.59
CA ALA A 304 -33.34 -86.96 -26.14
C ALA A 304 -32.39 -87.50 -27.21
N THR A 305 -32.09 -88.79 -27.16
CA THR A 305 -31.27 -89.46 -28.16
C THR A 305 -32.09 -89.83 -29.39
N ALA A 306 -31.41 -90.11 -30.50
CA ALA A 306 -32.07 -90.68 -31.68
C ALA A 306 -32.82 -91.99 -31.36
N GLY A 307 -32.32 -92.76 -30.38
CA GLY A 307 -32.98 -93.97 -29.89
C GLY A 307 -34.29 -93.68 -29.15
N ASP A 308 -34.33 -92.63 -28.33
CA ASP A 308 -35.55 -92.22 -27.61
C ASP A 308 -36.65 -91.78 -28.58
N VAL A 309 -36.27 -91.01 -29.61
CA VAL A 309 -37.20 -90.58 -30.68
C VAL A 309 -37.73 -91.80 -31.43
N ALA A 310 -36.87 -92.74 -31.81
CA ALA A 310 -37.29 -93.96 -32.51
C ALA A 310 -38.20 -94.85 -31.64
N ALA A 311 -37.96 -94.93 -30.33
CA ALA A 311 -38.82 -95.68 -29.41
C ALA A 311 -40.23 -95.08 -29.30
N VAL A 312 -40.35 -93.75 -29.25
CA VAL A 312 -41.64 -93.07 -29.26
C VAL A 312 -42.37 -93.29 -30.59
N ASP A 313 -41.67 -93.15 -31.72
CA ASP A 313 -42.23 -93.37 -33.06
C ASP A 313 -42.76 -94.80 -33.25
N GLY A 314 -42.02 -95.80 -32.77
CA GLY A 314 -42.46 -97.20 -32.77
C GLY A 314 -43.71 -97.43 -31.93
N ARG A 315 -43.81 -96.78 -30.75
CA ARG A 315 -45.01 -96.85 -29.89
C ARG A 315 -46.23 -96.19 -30.53
N VAL A 316 -46.04 -95.05 -31.20
CA VAL A 316 -47.11 -94.37 -31.94
C VAL A 316 -47.60 -95.27 -33.08
N SER A 317 -46.68 -95.82 -33.88
CA SER A 317 -47.02 -96.70 -35.00
C SER A 317 -47.77 -97.96 -34.54
N ALA A 318 -47.38 -98.56 -33.41
CA ALA A 318 -48.07 -99.71 -32.84
C ALA A 318 -49.49 -99.36 -32.35
N LEU A 319 -49.68 -98.17 -31.76
CA LEU A 319 -51.00 -97.69 -31.34
C LEU A 319 -51.90 -97.41 -32.55
N GLU A 320 -51.37 -96.79 -33.60
CA GLU A 320 -52.12 -96.54 -34.84
C GLU A 320 -52.55 -97.86 -35.50
N SER A 321 -51.68 -98.88 -35.48
CA SER A 321 -51.97 -100.19 -36.06
C SER A 321 -52.98 -101.02 -35.24
N SER A 322 -53.14 -100.74 -33.95
CA SER A 322 -54.09 -101.45 -33.08
C SER A 322 -55.47 -100.79 -32.98
N ARG A 323 -55.67 -99.63 -33.62
CA ARG A 323 -56.99 -98.99 -33.68
C ARG A 323 -57.93 -99.81 -34.57
N PRO A 324 -59.13 -100.17 -34.09
CA PRO A 324 -60.09 -100.89 -34.90
C PRO A 324 -60.53 -100.02 -36.07
N THR A 325 -60.61 -100.63 -37.25
CA THR A 325 -61.16 -99.99 -38.44
C THR A 325 -62.67 -99.79 -38.30
N LEU A 326 -63.21 -98.82 -39.04
CA LEU A 326 -64.66 -98.61 -39.07
C LEU A 326 -65.42 -99.89 -39.48
N ALA A 327 -64.85 -100.67 -40.41
CA ALA A 327 -65.43 -101.93 -40.84
C ALA A 327 -65.47 -102.98 -39.72
N GLU A 328 -64.41 -103.11 -38.93
CA GLU A 328 -64.37 -104.01 -37.77
C GLU A 328 -65.37 -103.60 -36.69
N VAL A 329 -65.52 -102.29 -36.45
CA VAL A 329 -66.54 -101.76 -35.52
C VAL A 329 -67.95 -102.04 -36.04
N GLN A 330 -68.20 -101.87 -37.33
CA GLN A 330 -69.52 -102.12 -37.94
C GLN A 330 -69.86 -103.60 -38.07
N ALA A 331 -68.88 -104.50 -38.14
CA ALA A 331 -69.11 -105.94 -38.20
C ALA A 331 -69.63 -106.50 -36.86
N ARG A 332 -69.35 -105.82 -35.75
CA ARG A 332 -69.87 -106.16 -34.41
C ARG A 332 -70.29 -104.88 -33.68
N PRO A 333 -71.38 -104.24 -34.11
CA PRO A 333 -71.88 -103.06 -33.44
C PRO A 333 -72.38 -103.47 -32.04
N ALA A 334 -72.28 -102.55 -31.08
CA ALA A 334 -72.78 -102.80 -29.73
C ALA A 334 -74.30 -103.05 -29.68
N MET A 335 -75.02 -102.62 -30.72
CA MET A 335 -76.45 -102.84 -30.88
C MET A 335 -76.78 -102.85 -32.38
N TRP A 336 -77.52 -103.86 -32.80
CA TRP A 336 -78.02 -103.94 -34.17
C TRP A 336 -79.27 -103.09 -34.33
N LEU A 337 -79.57 -102.67 -35.56
CA LEU A 337 -80.73 -101.83 -35.86
C LEU A 337 -81.69 -102.58 -36.78
N TRP A 338 -82.98 -102.46 -36.48
CA TRP A 338 -84.07 -102.98 -37.30
C TRP A 338 -85.12 -101.89 -37.48
N ASP A 339 -85.71 -101.76 -38.67
CA ASP A 339 -86.78 -100.78 -38.93
C ASP A 339 -88.16 -101.20 -38.41
N GLY A 340 -88.27 -102.39 -37.82
CA GLY A 340 -89.52 -102.93 -37.28
C GLY A 340 -90.46 -103.51 -38.34
N SER A 341 -90.04 -103.55 -39.60
CA SER A 341 -90.82 -104.14 -40.68
C SER A 341 -90.39 -105.58 -40.97
N GLY A 342 -91.36 -106.47 -41.16
CA GLY A 342 -91.12 -107.88 -41.47
C GLY A 342 -90.54 -108.70 -40.32
N GLN A 343 -89.88 -109.81 -40.62
CA GLN A 343 -88.98 -110.48 -39.68
C GLN A 343 -87.57 -109.93 -39.91
N TRP A 344 -86.83 -109.65 -38.84
CA TRP A 344 -85.46 -109.14 -38.97
C TRP A 344 -84.53 -110.26 -39.42
N ALA A 345 -83.67 -109.97 -40.40
CA ALA A 345 -82.65 -110.90 -40.87
C ALA A 345 -81.30 -110.53 -40.25
N ALA A 346 -80.75 -111.42 -39.43
CA ALA A 346 -79.49 -111.20 -38.74
C ALA A 346 -78.32 -111.00 -39.73
N PRO A 347 -77.60 -109.86 -39.67
CA PRO A 347 -76.40 -109.66 -40.47
C PRO A 347 -75.28 -110.64 -40.08
N PRO A 348 -74.32 -110.91 -40.98
CA PRO A 348 -73.16 -111.73 -40.67
C PRO A 348 -72.40 -111.17 -39.46
N GLY A 349 -72.21 -112.00 -38.43
CA GLY A 349 -71.51 -111.61 -37.19
C GLY A 349 -72.43 -111.26 -36.02
N ALA A 350 -73.74 -111.12 -36.27
CA ALA A 350 -74.74 -111.07 -35.21
C ALA A 350 -74.83 -112.43 -34.51
N VAL A 351 -74.82 -112.43 -33.17
CA VAL A 351 -74.95 -113.64 -32.35
C VAL A 351 -76.20 -113.56 -31.49
N ASP A 352 -76.75 -114.70 -31.06
CA ASP A 352 -78.04 -114.78 -30.35
C ASP A 352 -78.12 -113.96 -29.06
N THR A 353 -76.98 -113.61 -28.45
CA THR A 353 -76.90 -112.75 -27.26
C THR A 353 -76.95 -111.26 -27.58
N ASP A 354 -76.82 -110.86 -28.85
CA ASP A 354 -76.89 -109.47 -29.23
C ASP A 354 -78.33 -108.97 -29.15
N THR A 355 -78.46 -107.64 -29.07
CA THR A 355 -79.75 -106.96 -29.08
C THR A 355 -79.95 -106.17 -30.37
N VAL A 356 -81.21 -106.11 -30.78
CA VAL A 356 -81.69 -105.30 -31.89
C VAL A 356 -82.55 -104.19 -31.32
N LEU A 357 -82.24 -102.94 -31.67
CA LEU A 357 -83.16 -101.82 -31.48
C LEU A 357 -84.11 -101.77 -32.67
N ASN A 358 -85.39 -101.96 -32.39
CA ASN A 358 -86.43 -101.59 -33.34
C ASN A 358 -86.53 -100.06 -33.37
N THR A 359 -86.15 -99.48 -34.49
CA THR A 359 -86.05 -98.04 -34.68
C THR A 359 -87.41 -97.38 -34.95
N SER A 360 -88.45 -98.15 -35.30
CA SER A 360 -89.80 -97.61 -35.48
C SER A 360 -90.61 -97.58 -34.18
N THR A 361 -90.41 -98.54 -33.28
CA THR A 361 -91.10 -98.59 -31.97
C THR A 361 -90.24 -98.05 -30.83
N GLY A 362 -88.91 -98.04 -31.00
CA GLY A 362 -87.94 -97.74 -29.95
C GLY A 362 -87.70 -98.89 -28.98
N GLU A 363 -88.29 -100.06 -29.22
CA GLU A 363 -88.15 -101.22 -28.35
C GLU A 363 -86.87 -101.99 -28.65
N VAL A 364 -86.23 -102.51 -27.60
CA VAL A 364 -85.06 -103.36 -27.73
C VAL A 364 -85.51 -104.81 -27.60
N HIS A 365 -85.13 -105.61 -28.58
CA HIS A 365 -85.45 -107.03 -28.64
C HIS A 365 -84.17 -107.85 -28.58
N ALA A 366 -84.25 -109.03 -27.99
CA ALA A 366 -83.22 -110.04 -28.19
C ALA A 366 -83.30 -110.54 -29.64
N ILE A 367 -82.16 -110.82 -30.28
CA ILE A 367 -82.14 -111.28 -31.68
C ILE A 367 -83.08 -112.46 -31.91
N VAL A 368 -83.07 -113.43 -30.99
CA VAL A 368 -83.89 -114.66 -31.04
C VAL A 368 -85.40 -114.41 -31.09
N GLU A 369 -85.86 -113.23 -30.68
CA GLU A 369 -87.29 -112.86 -30.70
C GLU A 369 -87.74 -112.31 -32.07
N VAL A 370 -86.80 -111.81 -32.87
CA VAL A 370 -87.09 -111.07 -34.11
C VAL A 370 -86.55 -111.73 -35.37
N THR A 371 -85.68 -112.74 -35.23
CA THR A 371 -85.23 -113.61 -36.33
C THR A 371 -86.16 -114.81 -36.53
N ALA A 372 -86.28 -115.27 -37.77
CA ALA A 372 -87.03 -116.48 -38.12
C ALA A 372 -86.38 -117.77 -37.60
#